data_AF-A0AB34C2W3-F1
#
_entry.id   AF-A0AB34C2W3-F1
#
_cell.length_a   1.000
_cell.length_b   1.000
_cell.length_c   1.000
_cell.angle_alpha   90.00
_cell.angle_beta   90.00
_cell.angle_gamma   90.00
#
_symmetry.space_group_name_H-M   'P 1'
#
loop_
_entity.id
_entity.type
_entity.pdbx_description
1 polymer ?
#
loop_
_entity_poly.entity_id
_entity_poly.type
_entity_poly.pdbx_seq_one_letter_code
_entity_poly.pdbx_strand_id
1 'polypeptide(L)'
;MRNVNNNPKIGDIVRYGSGSTALAQLTSPHAGGWHGTQCMGGSTFVSGTLYEPDSEDMATWLDQQRKQDLRYGEKRSQLSFKELRAANIERCNNSFFALDSKDGPWWGNAMAGECGEACNVVKKIDRDGLTAERVIELGKELADMVTYADLLAARYGIDLGQAVALKFNEVSVRVNSELRLPTDMVRK
;
A
#
# COMPACT_ATOMS: atom_id res chain seq x y z
N MET A 1 -22.40 -8.84 12.37
CA MET A 1 -21.32 -9.17 11.42
C MET A 1 -21.93 -9.45 10.06
N ARG A 2 -21.52 -8.69 9.02
CA ARG A 2 -21.92 -8.97 7.63
C ARG A 2 -20.93 -9.99 7.05
N ASN A 3 -21.43 -10.96 6.30
CA ASN A 3 -20.57 -11.88 5.56
C ASN A 3 -19.78 -11.07 4.53
N VAL A 4 -18.48 -11.34 4.37
CA VAL A 4 -17.73 -10.76 3.26
C VAL A 4 -18.44 -11.19 1.99
N ASN A 5 -18.75 -10.25 1.08
CA ASN A 5 -19.33 -10.58 -0.22
C ASN A 5 -18.60 -11.79 -0.81
N ASN A 6 -19.33 -12.71 -1.48
CA ASN A 6 -18.96 -14.08 -1.89
C ASN A 6 -17.60 -14.27 -2.63
N ASN A 7 -16.76 -13.26 -2.75
CA ASN A 7 -15.44 -13.31 -3.36
C ASN A 7 -14.45 -12.35 -2.65
N PRO A 8 -13.90 -12.72 -1.49
CA PRO A 8 -12.80 -11.98 -0.86
C PRO A 8 -11.59 -11.86 -1.80
N LYS A 9 -10.79 -10.81 -1.63
CA LYS A 9 -9.62 -10.50 -2.47
C LYS A 9 -8.32 -10.50 -1.65
N ILE A 10 -7.20 -10.66 -2.35
CA ILE A 10 -5.87 -10.44 -1.75
C ILE A 10 -5.81 -9.03 -1.18
N GLY A 11 -5.33 -8.91 0.06
CA GLY A 11 -5.21 -7.67 0.79
C GLY A 11 -6.41 -7.32 1.68
N ASP A 12 -7.57 -7.99 1.49
CA ASP A 12 -8.73 -7.78 2.34
C ASP A 12 -8.42 -8.21 3.79
N ILE A 13 -8.85 -7.39 4.74
CA ILE A 13 -8.82 -7.73 6.16
C ILE A 13 -10.19 -8.34 6.49
N VAL A 14 -10.19 -9.51 7.10
CA VAL A 14 -11.40 -10.28 7.41
C VAL A 14 -11.40 -10.77 8.85
N ARG A 15 -12.60 -10.89 9.42
CA ARG A 15 -12.82 -11.60 10.68
C ARG A 15 -13.14 -13.06 10.40
N TYR A 16 -12.38 -13.98 11.02
CA TYR A 16 -12.51 -15.43 10.79
C TYR A 16 -12.93 -16.22 12.03
N GLY A 17 -13.18 -15.54 13.17
CA GLY A 17 -13.59 -16.21 14.40
C GLY A 17 -14.01 -15.25 15.52
N SER A 18 -14.31 -15.82 16.68
CA SER A 18 -14.59 -15.09 17.92
C SER A 18 -13.30 -14.77 18.67
N GLY A 19 -13.15 -13.52 19.09
CA GLY A 19 -11.96 -13.02 19.79
C GLY A 19 -11.49 -11.68 19.22
N SER A 20 -10.87 -10.85 20.07
CA SER A 20 -10.41 -9.51 19.69
C SER A 20 -9.33 -9.52 18.60
N THR A 21 -8.61 -10.63 18.44
CA THR A 21 -7.51 -10.76 17.47
C THR A 21 -7.82 -11.69 16.30
N ALA A 22 -9.05 -12.19 16.17
CA ALA A 22 -9.46 -13.12 15.12
C ALA A 22 -9.66 -12.43 13.76
N LEU A 23 -8.64 -11.69 13.35
CA LEU A 23 -8.56 -10.88 12.14
C LEU A 23 -7.34 -11.30 11.31
N ALA A 24 -7.52 -11.40 10.01
CA ALA A 24 -6.45 -11.76 9.08
C ALA A 24 -6.49 -10.89 7.82
N GLN A 25 -5.33 -10.48 7.32
CA GLN A 25 -5.18 -9.93 5.98
C GLN A 25 -4.90 -11.08 5.01
N LEU A 26 -5.75 -11.24 4.00
CA LEU A 26 -5.66 -12.33 3.04
C LEU A 26 -4.48 -12.13 2.08
N THR A 27 -3.66 -13.15 1.89
CA THR A 27 -2.46 -13.06 1.02
C THR A 27 -2.59 -13.92 -0.23
N SER A 28 -3.20 -15.10 -0.14
CA SER A 28 -3.41 -15.97 -1.30
C SER A 28 -4.54 -16.97 -1.07
N PRO A 29 -5.37 -17.28 -2.07
CA PRO A 29 -6.38 -18.32 -1.96
C PRO A 29 -5.72 -19.71 -1.95
N HIS A 30 -6.23 -20.64 -1.13
CA HIS A 30 -5.73 -22.00 -1.07
C HIS A 30 -6.81 -23.00 -0.60
N ALA A 31 -7.01 -24.08 -1.34
CA ALA A 31 -7.81 -25.26 -0.94
C ALA A 31 -9.13 -24.97 -0.20
N GLY A 32 -9.99 -24.10 -0.75
CA GLY A 32 -11.30 -23.78 -0.14
C GLY A 32 -11.23 -22.76 1.02
N GLY A 33 -10.08 -22.13 1.22
CA GLY A 33 -9.86 -21.04 2.16
C GLY A 33 -8.78 -20.09 1.64
N TRP A 34 -8.12 -19.41 2.57
CA TRP A 34 -7.10 -18.42 2.27
C TRP A 34 -5.94 -18.51 3.26
N HIS A 35 -4.72 -18.38 2.72
CA HIS A 35 -3.59 -17.95 3.54
C HIS A 35 -3.70 -16.47 3.83
N GLY A 36 -3.24 -16.08 5.01
CA GLY A 36 -3.19 -14.68 5.40
C GLY A 36 -2.19 -14.43 6.53
N THR A 37 -2.07 -13.16 6.90
CA THR A 37 -1.31 -12.72 8.07
C THR A 37 -2.27 -12.36 9.19
N GLN A 38 -2.07 -12.87 10.41
CA GLN A 38 -2.93 -12.52 11.55
C GLN A 38 -2.66 -11.10 12.05
N CYS A 39 -3.66 -10.53 12.72
CA CYS A 39 -3.59 -9.21 13.37
C CYS A 39 -2.40 -9.07 14.33
N MET A 40 -2.04 -10.13 15.06
CA MET A 40 -0.90 -10.14 15.98
C MET A 40 0.44 -10.47 15.29
N GLY A 41 0.43 -10.66 13.97
CA GLY A 41 1.55 -11.16 13.18
C GLY A 41 1.56 -12.68 13.05
N GLY A 42 2.40 -13.18 12.15
CA GLY A 42 2.47 -14.61 11.80
C GLY A 42 1.47 -15.01 10.71
N SER A 43 1.73 -16.16 10.09
CA SER A 43 0.87 -16.73 9.04
C SER A 43 -0.31 -17.49 9.64
N THR A 44 -1.43 -17.49 8.93
CA THR A 44 -2.61 -18.28 9.25
C THR A 44 -3.26 -18.82 8.00
N PHE A 45 -4.08 -19.85 8.18
CA PHE A 45 -5.04 -20.29 7.19
C PHE A 45 -6.45 -20.03 7.73
N VAL A 46 -7.29 -19.36 6.95
CA VAL A 46 -8.68 -19.07 7.30
C VAL A 46 -9.59 -19.75 6.30
N SER A 47 -10.60 -20.45 6.82
CA SER A 47 -11.59 -21.17 6.02
C SER A 47 -12.97 -21.04 6.67
N GLY A 48 -14.02 -21.37 5.91
CA GLY A 48 -15.40 -21.18 6.35
C GLY A 48 -15.92 -19.76 6.10
N THR A 49 -16.88 -19.33 6.90
CA THR A 49 -17.51 -18.01 6.75
C THR A 49 -16.58 -16.90 7.24
N LEU A 50 -16.26 -15.98 6.35
CA LEU A 50 -15.50 -14.77 6.65
C LEU A 50 -16.46 -13.61 6.86
N TYR A 51 -16.14 -12.73 7.79
CA TYR A 51 -16.96 -11.56 8.09
C TYR A 51 -16.22 -10.27 7.78
N GLU A 52 -16.95 -9.28 7.29
CA GLU A 52 -16.44 -7.91 7.17
C GLU A 52 -16.07 -7.41 8.57
N PRO A 53 -14.84 -6.91 8.76
CA PRO A 53 -14.43 -6.32 10.02
C PRO A 53 -15.23 -5.05 10.26
N ASP A 54 -15.64 -4.83 11.51
CA ASP A 54 -16.23 -3.55 11.91
C ASP A 54 -15.15 -2.53 12.31
N SER A 55 -15.57 -1.35 12.76
CA SER A 55 -14.64 -0.28 13.08
C SER A 55 -13.76 -0.57 14.30
N GLU A 56 -14.23 -1.39 15.26
CA GLU A 56 -13.42 -1.82 16.42
C GLU A 56 -12.35 -2.84 16.01
N ASP A 57 -12.74 -3.77 15.12
CA ASP A 57 -11.83 -4.71 14.50
C ASP A 57 -10.71 -3.99 13.77
N MET A 58 -11.10 -3.02 12.95
CA MET A 58 -10.17 -2.28 12.14
C MET A 58 -9.27 -1.37 12.99
N ALA A 59 -9.79 -0.78 14.08
CA ALA A 59 -8.96 -0.05 15.05
C ALA A 59 -7.92 -0.97 15.72
N THR A 60 -8.32 -2.19 16.08
CA THR A 60 -7.43 -3.20 16.66
C THR A 60 -6.34 -3.60 15.66
N TRP A 61 -6.71 -3.86 14.41
CA TRP A 61 -5.76 -4.19 13.34
C TRP A 61 -4.69 -3.12 13.17
N LEU A 62 -5.11 -1.86 13.03
CA LEU A 62 -4.18 -0.75 12.82
C LEU A 62 -3.27 -0.53 14.02
N ASP A 63 -3.78 -0.70 15.24
CA ASP A 63 -2.96 -0.61 16.46
C ASP A 63 -1.87 -1.68 16.51
N GLN A 64 -2.23 -2.94 16.21
CA GLN A 64 -1.25 -4.02 16.19
C GLN A 64 -0.24 -3.87 15.05
N GLN A 65 -0.68 -3.36 13.89
CA GLN A 65 0.23 -3.10 12.77
C GLN A 65 1.28 -2.05 13.15
N ARG A 66 0.86 -0.92 13.77
CA ARG A 66 1.80 0.09 14.28
C ARG A 66 2.78 -0.49 15.31
N LYS A 67 2.30 -1.31 16.25
CA LYS A 67 3.15 -1.96 17.26
C LYS A 67 4.15 -2.92 16.64
N GLN A 68 3.74 -3.67 15.62
CA GLN A 68 4.63 -4.57 14.89
C GLN A 68 5.69 -3.81 14.12
N ASP A 69 5.33 -2.72 13.43
CA ASP A 69 6.29 -1.92 12.67
C ASP A 69 7.36 -1.28 13.59
N LEU A 70 6.95 -0.82 14.79
CA LEU A 70 7.88 -0.33 15.81
C LEU A 70 8.78 -1.45 16.39
N ARG A 71 8.26 -2.67 16.53
CA ARG A 71 8.97 -3.79 17.18
C ARG A 71 9.86 -4.59 16.23
N TYR A 72 9.49 -4.67 14.96
CA TYR A 72 10.09 -5.58 13.97
C TYR A 72 10.44 -4.88 12.64
N GLY A 73 10.50 -3.55 12.59
CA GLY A 73 10.70 -2.78 11.35
C GLY A 73 11.87 -3.24 10.48
N GLU A 74 12.93 -3.79 11.06
CA GLU A 74 14.09 -4.35 10.34
C GLU A 74 13.90 -5.77 9.78
N LYS A 75 12.92 -6.56 10.27
CA LYS A 75 12.74 -7.99 9.93
C LYS A 75 11.67 -8.29 8.89
N ARG A 76 10.86 -7.32 8.46
CA ARG A 76 9.92 -7.50 7.34
C ARG A 76 10.64 -7.28 6.02
N SER A 77 10.37 -8.11 5.00
CA SER A 77 10.85 -7.83 3.65
C SER A 77 10.25 -6.50 3.19
N GLN A 78 11.10 -5.48 3.07
CA GLN A 78 10.68 -4.14 2.68
C GLN A 78 10.67 -4.06 1.16
N LEU A 79 9.56 -3.59 0.59
CA LEU A 79 9.48 -3.31 -0.84
C LEU A 79 10.48 -2.20 -1.19
N SER A 80 11.43 -2.48 -2.07
CA SER A 80 12.30 -1.46 -2.66
C SER A 80 11.67 -0.83 -3.91
N PHE A 81 12.09 0.40 -4.23
CA PHE A 81 11.71 1.04 -5.51
C PHE A 81 12.12 0.21 -6.72
N LYS A 82 13.23 -0.52 -6.64
CA LYS A 82 13.70 -1.41 -7.72
C LYS A 82 12.75 -2.60 -7.93
N GLU A 83 12.32 -3.24 -6.84
CA GLU A 83 11.36 -4.35 -6.91
C GLU A 83 10.00 -3.86 -7.42
N LEU A 84 9.54 -2.69 -6.95
CA LEU A 84 8.33 -2.06 -7.48
C LEU A 84 8.45 -1.83 -8.98
N ARG A 85 9.51 -1.14 -9.43
CA ARG A 85 9.74 -0.83 -10.86
C ARG A 85 9.69 -2.07 -11.74
N ALA A 86 10.39 -3.14 -11.33
CA ALA A 86 10.46 -4.38 -12.10
C ALA A 86 9.06 -5.02 -12.22
N ALA A 87 8.38 -5.24 -11.10
CA ALA A 87 7.07 -5.88 -11.08
C ALA A 87 6.00 -5.02 -11.77
N ASN A 88 6.07 -3.70 -11.62
CA ASN A 88 5.06 -2.78 -12.12
C ASN A 88 5.12 -2.65 -13.65
N ILE A 89 6.31 -2.55 -14.24
CA ILE A 89 6.48 -2.58 -15.70
C ILE A 89 6.02 -3.92 -16.27
N GLU A 90 6.41 -5.03 -15.64
CA GLU A 90 6.02 -6.37 -16.08
C GLU A 90 4.49 -6.52 -16.09
N ARG A 91 3.83 -6.16 -14.99
CA ARG A 91 2.36 -6.16 -14.89
C ARG A 91 1.72 -5.23 -15.92
N CYS A 92 2.26 -4.02 -16.10
CA CYS A 92 1.74 -3.04 -17.04
C CYS A 92 1.72 -3.61 -18.46
N ASN A 93 2.86 -4.14 -18.91
CA ASN A 93 3.03 -4.68 -20.26
C ASN A 93 2.20 -5.95 -20.51
N ASN A 94 2.02 -6.80 -19.48
CA ASN A 94 1.38 -8.10 -19.63
C ASN A 94 -0.13 -8.10 -19.35
N SER A 95 -0.65 -7.13 -18.60
CA SER A 95 -2.03 -7.18 -18.09
C SER A 95 -2.85 -5.91 -18.33
N PHE A 96 -2.22 -4.82 -18.75
CA PHE A 96 -2.91 -3.56 -19.01
C PHE A 96 -2.57 -3.04 -20.42
N PHE A 97 -1.63 -2.11 -20.50
CA PHE A 97 -1.17 -1.50 -21.73
C PHE A 97 0.35 -1.54 -21.72
N ALA A 98 0.98 -1.82 -22.87
CA ALA A 98 2.41 -1.66 -22.98
C ALA A 98 2.80 -0.23 -22.56
N LEU A 99 3.85 -0.06 -21.75
CA LEU A 99 4.24 1.23 -21.18
C LEU A 99 4.32 2.35 -22.25
N ASP A 100 4.88 2.00 -23.40
CA ASP A 100 5.09 2.92 -24.53
C ASP A 100 3.84 3.15 -25.40
N SER A 101 2.76 2.40 -25.17
CA SER A 101 1.48 2.61 -25.85
C SER A 101 0.69 3.82 -25.32
N LYS A 102 1.12 4.41 -24.20
CA LYS A 102 0.56 5.62 -23.59
C LYS A 102 1.61 6.72 -23.54
N ASP A 103 1.15 7.96 -23.67
CA ASP A 103 2.00 9.14 -23.59
C ASP A 103 2.13 9.66 -22.15
N GLY A 104 3.05 10.60 -21.95
CA GLY A 104 3.29 11.20 -20.64
C GLY A 104 2.04 11.85 -20.02
N PRO A 105 1.24 12.63 -20.75
CA PRO A 105 -0.01 13.18 -20.25
C PRO A 105 -0.98 12.12 -19.73
N TRP A 106 -1.10 10.97 -20.41
CA TRP A 106 -1.95 9.89 -19.93
C TRP A 106 -1.51 9.38 -18.55
N TRP A 107 -0.21 9.06 -18.39
CA TRP A 107 0.34 8.59 -17.11
C TRP A 107 0.26 9.64 -16.02
N GLY A 108 0.54 10.91 -16.36
CA GLY A 108 0.45 12.04 -15.43
C GLY A 108 -0.98 12.28 -14.94
N ASN A 109 -1.96 12.17 -15.84
CA ASN A 109 -3.38 12.31 -15.49
C ASN A 109 -3.89 11.12 -14.66
N ALA A 110 -3.43 9.90 -14.94
CA ALA A 110 -3.75 8.73 -14.12
C ALA A 110 -3.25 8.92 -12.68
N MET A 111 -1.97 9.29 -12.51
CA MET A 111 -1.40 9.63 -11.20
C MET A 111 -2.16 10.75 -10.49
N ALA A 112 -2.56 11.81 -11.21
CA ALA A 112 -3.34 12.90 -10.65
C ALA A 112 -4.76 12.46 -10.23
N GLY A 113 -5.36 11.51 -10.96
CA GLY A 113 -6.64 10.88 -10.61
C GLY A 113 -6.59 10.23 -9.23
N GLU A 114 -5.65 9.31 -9.02
CA GLU A 114 -5.48 8.62 -7.72
C GLU A 114 -5.16 9.59 -6.58
N CYS A 115 -4.38 10.64 -6.86
CA CYS A 115 -4.13 11.71 -5.88
C CYS A 115 -5.43 12.43 -5.49
N GLY A 116 -6.33 12.67 -6.45
CA GLY A 116 -7.65 13.23 -6.22
C GLY A 116 -8.55 12.32 -5.37
N GLU A 117 -8.49 11.00 -5.60
CA GLU A 117 -9.18 10.01 -4.78
C GLU A 117 -8.68 10.02 -3.34
N ALA A 118 -7.36 10.00 -3.13
CA ALA A 118 -6.74 10.14 -1.80
C ALA A 118 -7.19 11.43 -1.09
N CYS A 119 -7.18 12.58 -1.80
CA CYS A 119 -7.66 13.85 -1.27
C CYS A 119 -9.14 13.78 -0.87
N ASN A 120 -9.96 13.08 -1.65
CA ASN A 120 -11.37 12.88 -1.33
C ASN A 120 -11.56 12.04 -0.06
N VAL A 121 -10.73 11.01 0.17
CA VAL A 121 -10.76 10.24 1.43
C VAL A 121 -10.36 11.12 2.61
N VAL A 122 -9.28 11.89 2.51
CA VAL A 122 -8.84 12.81 3.57
C VAL A 122 -9.93 13.83 3.90
N LYS A 123 -10.60 14.38 2.88
CA LYS A 123 -11.75 15.28 3.07
C LYS A 123 -12.90 14.60 3.83
N LYS A 124 -13.18 13.32 3.58
CA LYS A 124 -14.20 12.56 4.34
C LYS A 124 -13.74 12.31 5.78
N ILE A 125 -12.45 12.05 6.02
CA ILE A 125 -11.89 11.90 7.38
C ILE A 125 -12.06 13.19 8.18
N ASP A 126 -11.76 14.35 7.59
CA ASP A 126 -11.90 15.65 8.25
C ASP A 126 -13.37 15.95 8.59
N ARG A 127 -14.30 15.62 7.67
CA ARG A 127 -15.74 15.85 7.86
C ARG A 127 -16.40 14.89 8.84
N ASP A 128 -16.11 13.58 8.72
CA ASP A 128 -16.87 12.50 9.37
C ASP A 128 -16.10 11.84 10.53
N GLY A 129 -14.82 12.18 10.70
CA GLY A 129 -13.91 11.55 11.67
C GLY A 129 -13.05 10.44 11.07
N LEU A 130 -11.94 10.14 11.76
CA LEU A 130 -11.03 9.06 11.39
C LEU A 130 -11.63 7.70 11.78
N THR A 131 -11.97 6.89 10.78
CA THR A 131 -12.31 5.48 10.98
C THR A 131 -11.26 4.60 10.33
N ALA A 132 -11.21 3.34 10.75
CA ALA A 132 -10.18 2.45 10.26
C ALA A 132 -10.49 1.93 8.82
N GLU A 133 -11.74 1.93 8.39
CA GLU A 133 -12.12 1.78 6.98
C GLU A 133 -11.57 2.93 6.11
N ARG A 134 -11.61 4.17 6.62
CA ARG A 134 -11.02 5.33 5.92
C ARG A 134 -9.51 5.24 5.81
N VAL A 135 -8.83 4.69 6.82
CA VAL A 135 -7.39 4.45 6.76
C VAL A 135 -7.05 3.41 5.70
N ILE A 136 -7.83 2.33 5.58
CA ILE A 136 -7.65 1.35 4.50
C ILE A 136 -7.90 2.00 3.14
N GLU A 137 -9.01 2.73 2.97
CA GLU A 137 -9.36 3.42 1.71
C GLU A 137 -8.21 4.36 1.31
N LEU A 138 -7.74 5.21 2.23
CA LEU A 138 -6.62 6.11 1.98
C LEU A 138 -5.34 5.35 1.61
N GLY A 139 -5.07 4.22 2.28
CA GLY A 139 -3.90 3.38 1.97
C GLY A 139 -3.92 2.82 0.55
N LYS A 140 -5.10 2.47 0.03
CA LYS A 140 -5.28 2.01 -1.36
C LYS A 140 -4.99 3.15 -2.35
N GLU A 141 -5.61 4.31 -2.16
CA GLU A 141 -5.40 5.45 -3.06
C GLU A 141 -3.94 5.95 -3.06
N LEU A 142 -3.27 5.93 -1.90
CA LEU A 142 -1.85 6.26 -1.82
C LEU A 142 -0.97 5.22 -2.55
N ALA A 143 -1.32 3.93 -2.48
CA ALA A 143 -0.61 2.87 -3.18
C ALA A 143 -0.78 2.98 -4.71
N ASP A 144 -1.98 3.29 -5.18
CA ASP A 144 -2.26 3.50 -6.60
C ASP A 144 -1.53 4.75 -7.12
N MET A 145 -1.52 5.85 -6.35
CA MET A 145 -0.73 7.04 -6.66
C MET A 145 0.77 6.73 -6.82
N VAL A 146 1.38 5.98 -5.90
CA VAL A 146 2.79 5.58 -5.98
C VAL A 146 3.04 4.68 -7.19
N THR A 147 2.10 3.78 -7.49
CA THR A 147 2.17 2.87 -8.63
C THR A 147 2.19 3.63 -9.96
N TYR A 148 1.32 4.62 -10.15
CA TYR A 148 1.31 5.42 -11.37
C TYR A 148 2.46 6.42 -11.44
N ALA A 149 2.90 6.97 -10.30
CA ALA A 149 4.10 7.79 -10.26
C ALA A 149 5.34 7.00 -10.74
N ASP A 150 5.43 5.72 -10.38
CA ASP A 150 6.49 4.84 -10.85
C ASP A 150 6.41 4.54 -12.36
N LEU A 151 5.22 4.28 -12.91
CA LEU A 151 5.04 4.09 -14.37
C LEU A 151 5.35 5.36 -15.16
N LEU A 152 4.92 6.52 -14.66
CA LEU A 152 5.27 7.81 -15.23
C LEU A 152 6.79 8.03 -15.23
N ALA A 153 7.46 7.73 -14.10
CA ALA A 153 8.90 7.82 -14.01
C ALA A 153 9.59 6.85 -15.00
N ALA A 154 9.10 5.60 -15.10
CA ALA A 154 9.59 4.63 -16.07
C ALA A 154 9.47 5.13 -17.52
N ARG A 155 8.33 5.72 -17.88
CA ARG A 155 8.08 6.26 -19.23
C ARG A 155 9.10 7.32 -19.66
N TYR A 156 9.65 8.06 -18.69
CA TYR A 156 10.63 9.11 -18.90
C TYR A 156 12.07 8.68 -18.54
N GLY A 157 12.31 7.42 -18.21
CA GLY A 157 13.64 6.93 -17.83
C GLY A 157 14.15 7.47 -16.49
N ILE A 158 13.24 7.86 -15.59
CA ILE A 158 13.57 8.41 -14.28
C ILE A 158 13.72 7.25 -13.27
N ASP A 159 14.84 7.24 -12.55
CA ASP A 159 14.98 6.46 -11.32
C ASP A 159 14.21 7.18 -10.19
N LEU A 160 13.02 6.66 -9.88
CA LEU A 160 12.15 7.28 -8.89
C LEU A 160 12.76 7.22 -7.48
N GLY A 161 13.42 6.12 -7.12
CA GLY A 161 14.03 5.96 -5.79
C GLY A 161 15.14 6.99 -5.58
N GLN A 162 16.02 7.15 -6.57
CA GLN A 162 17.08 8.17 -6.52
C GLN A 162 16.50 9.60 -6.52
N ALA A 163 15.47 9.87 -7.32
CA ALA A 163 14.82 11.18 -7.36
C ALA A 163 14.20 11.56 -6.01
N VAL A 164 13.53 10.60 -5.34
CA VAL A 164 12.96 10.78 -3.99
C VAL A 164 14.08 11.05 -2.97
N ALA A 165 15.16 10.26 -2.98
CA ALA A 165 16.27 10.44 -2.05
C ALA A 165 16.95 11.82 -2.20
N LEU A 166 17.21 12.25 -3.44
CA LEU A 166 17.74 13.57 -3.73
C LEU A 166 16.81 14.68 -3.25
N LYS A 167 15.50 14.57 -3.52
CA LYS A 167 14.54 15.59 -3.11
C LYS A 167 14.39 15.67 -1.60
N PHE A 168 14.38 14.53 -0.91
CA PHE A 168 14.36 14.47 0.55
C PHE A 168 15.58 15.18 1.14
N ASN A 169 16.77 14.91 0.61
CA ASN A 169 18.01 15.53 1.08
C ASN A 169 18.04 17.05 0.81
N GLU A 170 17.55 17.49 -0.35
CA GLU A 170 17.39 18.91 -0.69
C GLU A 170 16.48 19.63 0.32
N VAL A 171 15.32 19.04 0.62
CA VAL A 171 14.38 19.61 1.61
C VAL A 171 14.98 19.57 3.02
N SER A 172 15.70 18.51 3.38
CA SER A 172 16.35 18.38 4.69
C SER A 172 17.37 19.49 4.92
N VAL A 173 18.17 19.86 3.90
CA VAL A 173 19.05 21.04 3.96
C VAL A 173 18.23 22.31 4.15
N ARG A 174 17.17 22.49 3.36
CA ARG A 174 16.31 23.70 3.41
C ARG A 174 15.69 23.93 4.78
N VAL A 175 15.35 22.87 5.51
CA VAL A 175 14.72 22.93 6.84
C VAL A 175 15.70 22.71 8.00
N ASN A 176 17.02 22.75 7.75
CA ASN A 176 18.07 22.51 8.75
C ASN A 176 17.92 21.16 9.50
N SER A 177 17.43 20.12 8.82
CA SER A 177 17.44 18.75 9.34
C SER A 177 18.79 18.10 9.07
N GLU A 178 19.27 17.26 9.98
CA GLU A 178 20.49 16.45 9.80
C GLU A 178 20.23 15.11 9.09
N LEU A 179 18.96 14.69 8.99
CA LEU A 179 18.60 13.40 8.41
C LEU A 179 18.83 13.36 6.89
N ARG A 180 19.47 12.30 6.40
CA ARG A 180 19.72 12.09 4.96
C ARG A 180 19.38 10.67 4.55
N LEU A 181 18.84 10.53 3.34
CA LEU A 181 18.71 9.25 2.66
C LEU A 181 19.97 8.95 1.84
N PRO A 182 20.36 7.68 1.69
CA PRO A 182 21.41 7.28 0.76
C PRO A 182 21.04 7.69 -0.67
N THR A 183 22.02 8.21 -1.39
CA THR A 183 21.91 8.53 -2.83
C THR A 183 23.06 7.87 -3.56
N ASP A 184 22.80 7.26 -4.70
CA ASP A 184 23.87 6.80 -5.57
C ASP A 184 24.68 8.01 -6.01
N MET A 185 25.97 8.01 -5.67
CA MET A 185 26.87 9.07 -6.09
C MET A 185 26.99 8.99 -7.60
N VAL A 186 26.44 9.99 -8.31
CA VAL A 186 26.85 10.26 -9.68
C VAL A 186 28.34 10.60 -9.61
N ARG A 187 29.19 9.60 -9.88
CA ARG A 187 30.59 9.87 -10.22
C ARG A 187 30.54 10.74 -11.48
N LYS A 188 30.76 12.04 -11.31
CA LYS A 188 31.11 12.93 -12.41
C LYS A 188 32.44 12.50 -13.01
#